data_AF-A0A1X6WUZ9-F1
#
_entry.id   AF-A0A1X6WUZ9-F1
#
_cell.length_a   1.000
_cell.length_b   1.000
_cell.length_c   1.000
_cell.angle_alpha   90.00
_cell.angle_beta   90.00
_cell.angle_gamma   90.00
#
_symmetry.space_group_name_H-M   'P 1'
#
loop_
_entity.id
_entity.type
_entity.pdbx_description
1 polymer ?
#
loop_
_entity_poly.entity_id
_entity_poly.type
_entity_poly.pdbx_seq_one_letter_code
_entity_poly.pdbx_strand_id
1 'polypeptide(L)'
;MTRFVTPLLRGIIVILGLAALALGAGLPLVARDIAEAAPEFETIRLPYVAAAEAALACVLIALLALWILLGRVRRDRIFSPASLRWVDAIISAATAATAMTGLVFAHQMLAPVPGIGPAAWPLLLLVLAGIGFVLTMLVMRRLLVTAVGLRTDLDGVI
;
A
#
# COMPACT_ATOMS: atom_id res chain seq x y z
N MET A 1 12.90 14.10 -20.64
CA MET A 1 11.57 13.53 -20.26
C MET A 1 11.36 13.44 -18.75
N THR A 2 12.39 13.25 -17.91
CA THR A 2 12.30 13.09 -16.44
C THR A 2 11.97 14.36 -15.64
N ARG A 3 12.21 15.57 -16.18
CA ARG A 3 11.98 16.84 -15.46
C ARG A 3 10.52 17.09 -15.06
N PHE A 4 9.56 16.59 -15.83
CA PHE A 4 8.11 16.77 -15.57
C PHE A 4 7.49 15.60 -14.80
N VAL A 5 8.09 14.41 -14.89
CA VAL A 5 7.56 13.18 -14.27
C VAL A 5 7.64 13.26 -12.75
N THR A 6 8.76 13.72 -12.19
CA THR A 6 8.94 13.85 -10.73
C THR A 6 7.96 14.83 -10.05
N PRO A 7 7.75 16.07 -10.53
CA PRO A 7 6.78 16.97 -9.93
C PRO A 7 5.34 16.45 -10.09
N LEU A 8 5.00 15.83 -11.23
CA LEU A 8 3.69 15.22 -11.43
C LEU A 8 3.43 14.09 -10.42
N LEU A 9 4.40 13.18 -10.23
CA LEU A 9 4.33 12.11 -9.23
C LEU A 9 4.15 12.66 -7.81
N ARG A 10 4.85 13.75 -7.46
CA ARG A 10 4.64 14.40 -6.16
C ARG A 10 3.23 14.96 -6.01
N GLY A 11 2.69 15.61 -7.04
CA GLY A 11 1.31 16.09 -7.04
C GLY A 11 0.32 14.96 -6.82
N ILE A 12 0.48 13.85 -7.55
CA ILE A 12 -0.37 12.65 -7.41
C ILE A 12 -0.26 12.05 -6.00
N ILE A 13 0.95 11.96 -5.43
CA ILE A 13 1.14 11.44 -4.06
C ILE A 13 0.38 12.29 -3.03
N VAL A 14 0.42 13.62 -3.16
CA VAL A 14 -0.30 14.52 -2.25
C VAL A 14 -1.81 14.32 -2.40
N ILE A 15 -2.31 14.25 -3.64
CA ILE A 15 -3.74 14.02 -3.91
C ILE A 15 -4.19 12.67 -3.33
N LEU A 16 -3.43 11.60 -3.57
CA LEU A 16 -3.72 10.28 -3.02
C LEU A 16 -3.67 10.25 -1.50
N GLY A 17 -2.71 10.95 -0.89
CA GLY A 17 -2.61 11.06 0.57
C GLY A 17 -3.81 11.79 1.18
N LEU A 18 -4.23 12.91 0.58
CA LEU A 18 -5.42 13.65 1.02
C LEU A 18 -6.69 12.82 0.82
N ALA A 19 -6.82 12.13 -0.33
CA ALA A 19 -7.95 11.24 -0.59
C ALA A 19 -8.00 10.09 0.43
N ALA A 20 -6.87 9.47 0.77
CA ALA A 20 -6.79 8.41 1.77
C ALA A 20 -7.20 8.90 3.16
N LEU A 21 -6.77 10.12 3.55
CA LEU A 21 -7.18 10.73 4.82
C LEU A 21 -8.67 11.06 4.85
N ALA A 22 -9.21 11.58 3.75
CA ALA A 22 -10.65 11.85 3.62
C ALA A 22 -11.47 10.56 3.69
N LEU A 23 -11.00 9.49 3.03
CA LEU A 23 -11.60 8.16 3.10
C LEU A 23 -11.59 7.62 4.53
N GLY A 24 -10.47 7.68 5.25
CA GLY A 24 -10.39 7.23 6.64
C GLY A 24 -11.28 8.05 7.58
N ALA A 25 -11.38 9.36 7.38
CA ALA A 25 -12.30 10.18 8.17
C ALA A 25 -13.79 9.83 7.92
N GLY A 26 -14.14 9.47 6.68
CA GLY A 26 -15.52 9.12 6.30
C GLY A 26 -15.91 7.68 6.60
N LEU A 27 -14.94 6.76 6.64
CA LEU A 27 -15.20 5.32 6.75
C LEU A 27 -16.01 4.93 8.00
N PRO A 28 -15.72 5.43 9.21
CA PRO A 28 -16.51 5.10 10.40
C PRO A 28 -17.95 5.61 10.32
N LEU A 29 -18.19 6.74 9.63
CA LEU A 29 -19.53 7.30 9.44
C LEU A 29 -20.34 6.40 8.51
N VAL A 30 -19.80 6.06 7.35
CA VAL A 30 -20.45 5.15 6.38
C VAL A 30 -20.73 3.79 7.03
N ALA A 31 -19.79 3.27 7.82
CA ALA A 31 -19.98 2.00 8.50
C ALA A 31 -21.08 2.04 9.59
N ARG A 32 -21.29 3.20 10.22
CA ARG A 32 -22.42 3.41 11.14
C ARG A 32 -23.75 3.43 10.38
N ASP A 33 -23.83 4.21 9.30
CA ASP A 33 -25.04 4.31 8.48
C ASP A 33 -25.48 2.93 7.95
N ILE A 34 -24.51 2.10 7.52
CA ILE A 34 -24.77 0.73 7.07
C ILE A 34 -25.33 -0.14 8.22
N ALA A 35 -24.74 -0.06 9.41
CA ALA A 35 -25.19 -0.86 10.56
C ALA A 35 -26.55 -0.39 11.13
N GLU A 36 -26.87 0.90 11.01
CA GLU A 36 -28.20 1.42 11.34
C GLU A 36 -29.26 0.93 10.36
N ALA A 37 -28.94 0.88 9.06
CA ALA A 37 -29.84 0.36 8.03
C ALA A 37 -30.01 -1.17 8.07
N ALA A 38 -28.97 -1.89 8.52
CA ALA A 38 -28.92 -3.34 8.56
C ALA A 38 -28.20 -3.81 9.84
N PRO A 39 -28.95 -4.01 10.95
CA PRO A 39 -28.41 -4.34 12.26
C PRO A 39 -27.56 -5.63 12.32
N GLU A 40 -27.74 -6.53 11.36
CA GLU A 40 -26.92 -7.74 11.20
C GLU A 40 -25.42 -7.44 11.03
N PHE A 41 -25.05 -6.23 10.59
CA PHE A 41 -23.65 -5.83 10.43
C PHE A 41 -23.02 -5.21 11.69
N GLU A 42 -23.78 -4.95 12.75
CA GLU A 42 -23.29 -4.24 13.94
C GLU A 42 -22.09 -4.95 14.60
N THR A 43 -22.14 -6.27 14.69
CA THR A 43 -21.06 -7.09 15.28
C THR A 43 -19.78 -7.07 14.43
N ILE A 44 -19.91 -7.01 13.10
CA ILE A 44 -18.75 -7.02 12.18
C ILE A 44 -18.26 -5.62 11.80
N ARG A 45 -19.00 -4.57 12.14
CA ARG A 45 -18.69 -3.18 11.81
C ARG A 45 -17.30 -2.77 12.29
N LEU A 46 -17.05 -2.91 13.59
CA LEU A 46 -15.79 -2.51 14.21
C LEU A 46 -14.57 -3.24 13.62
N PRO A 47 -14.55 -4.58 13.49
CA PRO A 47 -13.39 -5.26 12.92
C PRO A 47 -13.16 -4.91 11.44
N TYR A 48 -14.22 -4.71 10.65
CA TYR A 48 -14.07 -4.33 9.23
C TYR A 48 -13.56 -2.89 9.08
N VAL A 49 -14.07 -1.95 9.88
CA VAL A 49 -13.57 -0.57 9.90
C VAL A 49 -12.11 -0.56 10.32
N ALA A 50 -11.76 -1.27 11.40
CA ALA A 50 -10.36 -1.34 11.86
C ALA A 50 -9.42 -1.92 10.79
N ALA A 51 -9.85 -2.98 10.09
CA ALA A 51 -9.08 -3.56 8.99
C ALA A 51 -8.90 -2.57 7.82
N ALA A 52 -9.94 -1.84 7.45
CA ALA A 52 -9.87 -0.85 6.38
C ALA A 52 -9.02 0.37 6.76
N GLU A 53 -9.12 0.88 7.99
CA GLU A 53 -8.23 1.93 8.51
C GLU A 53 -6.77 1.50 8.52
N ALA A 54 -6.49 0.27 8.97
CA ALA A 54 -5.14 -0.26 8.95
C ALA A 54 -4.60 -0.43 7.51
N ALA A 55 -5.46 -0.76 6.54
CA ALA A 55 -5.08 -0.80 5.13
C ALA A 55 -4.79 0.60 4.58
N LEU A 56 -5.59 1.61 4.95
CA LEU A 56 -5.33 3.01 4.62
C LEU A 56 -4.01 3.51 5.22
N ALA A 57 -3.71 3.14 6.46
CA ALA A 57 -2.42 3.45 7.09
C ALA A 57 -1.25 2.85 6.30
N CYS A 58 -1.38 1.62 5.79
CA CYS A 58 -0.38 1.02 4.92
C CYS A 58 -0.17 1.83 3.62
N VAL A 59 -1.25 2.32 3.01
CA VAL A 59 -1.17 3.19 1.82
C VAL A 59 -0.43 4.49 2.15
N LEU A 60 -0.74 5.14 3.27
CA LEU A 60 -0.06 6.36 3.70
C LEU A 60 1.44 6.14 3.94
N ILE A 61 1.82 5.02 4.57
CA ILE A 61 3.22 4.63 4.75
C ILE A 61 3.93 4.46 3.40
N ALA A 62 3.31 3.76 2.46
CA ALA A 62 3.87 3.56 1.12
C ALA A 62 4.03 4.88 0.36
N LEU A 63 3.04 5.79 0.44
CA LEU A 63 3.09 7.13 -0.16
C LEU A 63 4.22 7.98 0.45
N LEU A 64 4.39 7.93 1.78
CA LEU A 64 5.49 8.61 2.47
C LEU A 64 6.86 8.08 2.04
N ALA A 65 7.01 6.76 1.97
CA ALA A 65 8.24 6.12 1.50
C ALA A 65 8.56 6.52 0.05
N LEU A 66 7.55 6.54 -0.82
CA LEU A 66 7.69 6.97 -2.21
C LEU A 66 8.10 8.45 -2.32
N TRP A 67 7.51 9.32 -1.50
CA TRP A 67 7.87 10.74 -1.44
C TRP A 67 9.36 10.93 -1.10
N ILE A 68 9.85 10.16 -0.12
CA ILE A 68 11.25 10.24 0.32
C ILE A 68 12.19 9.69 -0.75
N LEU A 69 11.83 8.58 -1.41
CA LEU A 69 12.57 8.04 -2.54
C LEU A 69 12.65 9.04 -3.71
N LEU A 70 11.55 9.71 -4.06
CA LEU A 70 11.55 10.79 -5.06
C LEU A 70 12.43 11.98 -4.65
N GLY A 71 12.60 12.22 -3.35
CA GLY A 71 13.57 13.17 -2.80
C GLY A 71 15.02 12.73 -3.04
N ARG A 72 15.31 11.43 -2.88
CA ARG A 72 16.63 10.83 -3.10
C ARG A 72 17.01 10.78 -4.57
N VAL A 73 16.05 10.49 -5.46
CA VAL A 73 16.19 10.52 -6.92
C VAL A 73 16.70 11.88 -7.39
N ARG A 74 16.13 12.98 -6.88
CA ARG A 74 16.55 14.34 -7.24
C ARG A 74 17.95 14.72 -6.76
N ARG A 75 18.53 13.97 -5.82
CA ARG A 75 19.84 14.25 -5.20
C ARG A 75 20.91 13.25 -5.66
N ASP A 76 20.62 12.44 -6.68
CA ASP A 76 21.47 11.33 -7.17
C ASP A 76 21.91 10.33 -6.08
N ARG A 77 21.11 10.18 -5.02
CA ARG A 77 21.38 9.25 -3.90
C ARG A 77 20.52 7.98 -3.91
N ILE A 78 20.03 7.58 -5.09
CA ILE A 78 19.19 6.37 -5.25
C ILE A 78 19.98 5.13 -4.83
N PHE A 79 21.22 5.02 -5.29
CA PHE A 79 22.13 3.90 -5.01
C PHE A 79 22.81 4.04 -3.65
N SER A 80 22.04 4.36 -2.60
CA SER A 80 22.53 4.35 -1.23
C SER A 80 21.84 3.25 -0.44
N PRO A 81 22.53 2.60 0.52
CA PRO A 81 21.91 1.63 1.43
C PRO A 81 20.69 2.23 2.16
N ALA A 82 20.74 3.55 2.39
CA ALA A 82 19.65 4.31 2.97
C ALA A 82 18.36 4.34 2.13
N SER A 83 18.40 4.03 0.83
CA SER A 83 17.21 3.95 -0.03
C SER A 83 16.52 2.59 0.08
N LEU A 84 17.28 1.52 0.36
CA LEU A 84 16.74 0.17 0.51
C LEU A 84 15.71 0.08 1.65
N ARG A 85 15.95 0.75 2.79
CA ARG A 85 14.97 0.82 3.90
C ARG A 85 13.60 1.37 3.50
N TRP A 86 13.54 2.30 2.54
CA TRP A 86 12.26 2.86 2.07
C TRP A 86 11.57 1.92 1.09
N VAL A 87 12.33 1.18 0.29
CA VAL A 87 11.79 0.07 -0.51
C VAL A 87 11.24 -1.02 0.40
N ASP A 88 11.96 -1.36 1.48
CA ASP A 88 11.52 -2.31 2.50
C ASP A 88 10.22 -1.87 3.17
N ALA A 89 10.09 -0.57 3.49
CA ALA A 89 8.86 -0.01 4.03
C ALA A 89 7.66 -0.15 3.07
N ILE A 90 7.87 0.04 1.75
CA ILE A 90 6.82 -0.16 0.75
C ILE A 90 6.43 -1.64 0.67
N ILE A 91 7.41 -2.54 0.67
CA ILE A 91 7.17 -3.99 0.64
C ILE A 91 6.36 -4.40 1.88
N SER A 92 6.78 -4.00 3.09
CA SER A 92 6.08 -4.37 4.32
C SER A 92 4.66 -3.83 4.35
N ALA A 93 4.44 -2.58 3.92
CA ALA A 93 3.12 -1.97 3.86
C ALA A 93 2.22 -2.69 2.86
N ALA A 94 2.73 -3.02 1.66
CA ALA A 94 1.98 -3.74 0.65
C ALA A 94 1.65 -5.17 1.09
N THR A 95 2.59 -5.88 1.73
CA THR A 95 2.36 -7.20 2.29
C THR A 95 1.28 -7.17 3.37
N ALA A 96 1.34 -6.21 4.30
CA ALA A 96 0.34 -6.06 5.36
C ALA A 96 -1.06 -5.77 4.78
N ALA A 97 -1.17 -4.82 3.85
CA ALA A 97 -2.43 -4.51 3.18
C ALA A 97 -3.00 -5.71 2.40
N THR A 98 -2.14 -6.45 1.69
CA THR A 98 -2.51 -7.67 0.96
C THR A 98 -3.01 -8.77 1.91
N ALA A 99 -2.32 -8.98 3.03
CA ALA A 99 -2.70 -9.97 4.03
C ALA A 99 -4.04 -9.63 4.69
N MET A 100 -4.27 -8.37 5.06
CA MET A 100 -5.54 -7.91 5.61
C MET A 100 -6.69 -8.07 4.61
N THR A 101 -6.46 -7.71 3.35
CA THR A 101 -7.45 -7.92 2.29
C THR A 101 -7.77 -9.41 2.11
N GLY A 102 -6.74 -10.26 2.16
CA GLY A 102 -6.90 -11.71 2.10
C GLY A 102 -7.68 -12.28 3.28
N LEU A 103 -7.47 -11.74 4.49
CA LEU A 103 -8.21 -12.13 5.68
C LEU A 103 -9.69 -11.75 5.58
N VAL A 104 -10.00 -10.53 5.12
CA VAL A 104 -11.38 -10.08 4.88
C VAL A 104 -12.06 -10.94 3.81
N PHE A 105 -11.35 -11.22 2.72
CA PHE A 105 -11.84 -12.11 1.67
C PHE A 105 -12.13 -13.52 2.20
N ALA A 106 -11.19 -14.11 2.95
CA ALA A 106 -11.36 -15.43 3.54
C ALA A 106 -12.55 -15.46 4.51
N HIS A 107 -12.68 -14.46 5.38
CA HIS A 107 -13.83 -14.33 6.28
C HIS A 107 -15.16 -14.34 5.51
N GLN A 108 -15.26 -13.56 4.42
CA GLN A 108 -16.46 -13.56 3.58
C GLN A 108 -16.76 -14.91 2.90
N MET A 109 -15.74 -15.70 2.58
CA MET A 109 -15.93 -17.03 1.99
C MET A 109 -16.35 -18.09 3.02
N LEU A 110 -15.82 -18.00 4.24
CA LEU A 110 -16.09 -18.96 5.32
C LEU A 110 -17.39 -18.65 6.07
N ALA A 111 -17.73 -17.36 6.20
CA ALA A 111 -18.93 -16.87 6.86
C ALA A 111 -19.63 -15.85 5.94
N PRO A 112 -20.34 -16.30 4.90
CA PRO A 112 -21.04 -15.41 3.98
C PRO A 112 -22.04 -14.55 4.74
N VAL A 113 -21.85 -13.24 4.70
CA VAL A 113 -22.79 -12.31 5.32
C VAL A 113 -23.92 -12.02 4.32
N PRO A 114 -25.18 -12.36 4.66
CA PRO A 114 -26.31 -12.09 3.78
C PRO A 114 -26.40 -10.60 3.44
N GLY A 115 -26.66 -10.26 2.17
CA GLY A 115 -26.67 -8.88 1.68
C GLY A 115 -25.34 -8.36 1.13
N ILE A 116 -24.20 -8.96 1.52
CA ILE A 116 -22.92 -8.74 0.84
C ILE A 116 -22.86 -9.72 -0.34
N GLY A 117 -23.42 -9.31 -1.49
CA GLY A 117 -23.49 -10.14 -2.71
C GLY A 117 -22.11 -10.42 -3.35
N PRO A 118 -21.93 -10.31 -4.68
CA PRO A 118 -20.65 -10.59 -5.37
C PRO A 118 -19.47 -9.68 -4.99
N ALA A 119 -19.62 -8.85 -3.96
CA ALA A 119 -18.61 -7.91 -3.44
C ALA A 119 -17.33 -8.60 -2.92
N ALA A 120 -17.33 -9.92 -2.73
CA ALA A 120 -16.10 -10.65 -2.37
C ALA A 120 -15.14 -10.84 -3.56
N TRP A 121 -15.62 -10.93 -4.80
CA TRP A 121 -14.77 -11.20 -5.96
C TRP A 121 -13.75 -10.08 -6.26
N PRO A 122 -14.11 -8.78 -6.13
CA PRO A 122 -13.14 -7.70 -6.20
C PRO A 122 -12.00 -7.81 -5.17
N LEU A 123 -12.25 -8.37 -3.98
CA LEU A 123 -11.21 -8.57 -2.96
C LEU A 123 -10.19 -9.61 -3.41
N LEU A 124 -10.62 -10.68 -4.07
CA LEU A 124 -9.72 -11.69 -4.64
C LEU A 124 -8.77 -11.05 -5.66
N LEU A 125 -9.30 -10.22 -6.56
CA LEU A 125 -8.48 -9.51 -7.54
C LEU A 125 -7.46 -8.59 -6.83
N LEU A 126 -7.87 -7.89 -5.77
CA LEU A 126 -6.99 -7.01 -5.02
C LEU A 126 -5.89 -7.80 -4.29
N VAL A 127 -6.20 -8.98 -3.75
CA VAL A 127 -5.20 -9.88 -3.15
C VAL A 127 -4.17 -10.33 -4.19
N LEU A 128 -4.63 -10.80 -5.35
CA LEU A 128 -3.74 -11.25 -6.42
C LEU A 128 -2.87 -10.10 -6.96
N ALA A 129 -3.46 -8.91 -7.14
CA ALA A 129 -2.73 -7.71 -7.53
C ALA A 129 -1.69 -7.31 -6.47
N GLY A 130 -2.04 -7.38 -5.19
CA GLY A 130 -1.16 -7.12 -4.06
C GLY A 130 0.03 -8.08 -4.01
N ILE A 131 -0.22 -9.39 -4.19
CA ILE A 131 0.84 -10.41 -4.30
C ILE A 131 1.77 -10.09 -5.48
N GLY A 132 1.21 -9.82 -6.66
CA GLY A 132 1.98 -9.48 -7.86
C GLY A 132 2.84 -8.22 -7.65
N PHE A 133 2.29 -7.19 -7.02
CA PHE A 133 3.00 -5.97 -6.67
C PHE A 133 4.14 -6.22 -5.68
N VAL A 134 3.91 -6.97 -4.60
CA VAL A 134 4.94 -7.33 -3.62
C VAL A 134 6.07 -8.11 -4.28
N LEU A 135 5.76 -9.11 -5.11
CA LEU A 135 6.76 -9.89 -5.83
C LEU A 135 7.59 -9.02 -6.77
N THR A 136 6.94 -8.11 -7.49
CA THR A 136 7.63 -7.16 -8.39
C THR A 136 8.56 -6.24 -7.60
N MET A 137 8.11 -5.72 -6.46
CA MET A 137 8.95 -4.90 -5.58
C MET A 137 10.14 -5.67 -5.01
N LEU A 138 9.97 -6.95 -4.66
CA LEU A 138 11.06 -7.81 -4.22
C LEU A 138 12.11 -8.03 -5.33
N VAL A 139 11.66 -8.21 -6.57
CA VAL A 139 12.56 -8.28 -7.74
C VAL A 139 13.32 -6.96 -7.90
N MET A 140 12.61 -5.83 -7.90
CA MET A 140 13.24 -4.50 -8.00
C MET A 140 14.24 -4.24 -6.88
N ARG A 141 13.94 -4.69 -5.65
CA ARG A 141 14.85 -4.60 -4.51
C ARG A 141 16.13 -5.39 -4.76
N ARG A 142 16.03 -6.64 -5.24
CA ARG A 142 17.21 -7.46 -5.55
C ARG A 142 18.08 -6.79 -6.61
N LEU A 143 17.49 -6.26 -7.68
CA LEU A 143 18.20 -5.51 -8.71
C LEU A 143 18.91 -4.28 -8.13
N LEU A 144 18.24 -3.54 -7.25
CA LEU A 144 18.83 -2.35 -6.61
C LEU A 144 20.01 -2.71 -5.70
N VAL A 145 19.91 -3.80 -4.93
CA VAL A 145 21.03 -4.31 -4.12
C VAL A 145 22.22 -4.68 -5.00
N THR A 146 22.00 -5.41 -6.09
CA THR A 146 23.06 -5.76 -7.05
C THR A 146 23.71 -4.52 -7.65
N ALA A 147 22.90 -3.53 -8.07
CA ALA A 147 23.41 -2.28 -8.63
C ALA A 147 24.25 -1.46 -7.64
N VAL A 148 23.86 -1.45 -6.36
CA VAL A 148 24.63 -0.79 -5.30
C VAL A 148 25.99 -1.47 -5.09
N GLY A 149 26.03 -2.81 -5.05
CA GLY A 149 27.29 -3.56 -4.91
C GLY A 149 28.25 -3.35 -6.08
N LEU A 150 27.74 -3.41 -7.32
CA LEU A 150 28.54 -3.12 -8.51
C LEU A 150 29.14 -1.71 -8.48
N ARG A 151 28.41 -0.72 -7.95
CA ARG A 151 28.90 0.65 -7.84
C ARG A 151 30.03 0.77 -6.82
N THR A 152 29.92 0.11 -5.68
CA THR A 152 30.96 0.13 -4.64
C THR A 152 32.25 -0.53 -5.11
N ASP A 153 32.16 -1.62 -5.89
CA ASP A 153 33.35 -2.30 -6.43
C ASP A 153 34.12 -1.41 -7.41
N LEU A 154 33.41 -0.67 -8.27
CA LEU A 154 34.02 0.26 -9.22
C LEU A 154 34.69 1.46 -8.53
N ASP A 155 34.09 1.98 -7.46
CA ASP A 155 34.66 3.11 -6.71
C ASP A 155 35.91 2.69 -5.88
N GLY A 156 36.12 1.38 -5.65
CA GLY A 156 37.29 0.85 -4.92
C GLY A 156 38.53 0.55 -5.79
N VAL A 157 38.44 0.67 -7.11
CA VAL A 157 39.55 0.43 -8.07
C VAL A 157 40.29 1.72 -8.44
N ILE A 158 39.81 2.87 -7.97
CA ILE A 158 40.39 4.21 -8.19
C ILE A 158 41.22 4.65 -6.98
#